data_AF-A0A354TDB2-F1
#
_entry.id   AF-A0A354TDB2-F1
#
_cell.length_a   1.000
_cell.length_b   1.000
_cell.length_c   1.000
_cell.angle_alpha   90.00
_cell.angle_beta   90.00
_cell.angle_gamma   90.00
#
_symmetry.space_group_name_H-M   'P 1'
#
loop_
_entity.id
_entity.type
_entity.pdbx_description
1 polymer ?
#
loop_
_entity_poly.entity_id
_entity_poly.type
_entity_poly.pdbx_seq_one_letter_code
_entity_poly.pdbx_strand_id
1 'polypeptide(L)'
;MKSSPSSATATWHQLETTEVVQLLKSDCQRGLSGAEVTRRQQQYGLNIVSARGGTPAWKRFLQQFNQPLVYLLVAASVITAFLHEWVDSGVIFGVVLVNAIIGFI
;
A
#
# COMPACT_ATOMS: atom_id res chain seq x y z
N MET A 1 22.72 9.77 -14.19
CA MET A 1 22.06 10.45 -15.32
C MET A 1 20.61 9.98 -15.43
N LYS A 2 19.67 10.73 -14.84
CA LYS A 2 18.23 10.78 -15.18
C LYS A 2 17.65 12.04 -14.52
N SER A 3 17.71 13.13 -15.27
CA SER A 3 17.09 14.42 -14.97
C SER A 3 15.57 14.28 -15.04
N SER A 4 14.90 14.44 -13.90
CA SER A 4 13.44 14.63 -13.82
C SER A 4 13.17 16.12 -13.56
N PRO A 5 12.08 16.70 -14.09
CA PRO A 5 11.92 18.14 -14.17
C PRO A 5 11.72 18.78 -12.80
N SER A 6 12.42 19.89 -12.60
CA SER A 6 12.35 20.82 -11.48
C SER A 6 10.90 21.21 -11.18
N SER A 7 10.32 20.62 -10.13
CA SER A 7 9.30 21.30 -9.34
C SER A 7 10.07 21.98 -8.22
N ALA A 8 10.08 23.31 -8.15
CA ALA A 8 10.70 24.02 -7.05
C ALA A 8 9.99 23.63 -5.74
N THR A 9 10.46 22.58 -5.08
CA THR A 9 10.05 22.19 -3.73
C THR A 9 10.58 23.25 -2.79
N ALA A 10 9.78 24.29 -2.56
CA ALA A 10 9.97 25.17 -1.43
C ALA A 10 10.09 24.27 -0.18
N THR A 11 11.19 24.40 0.54
CA THR A 11 11.42 23.65 1.76
C THR A 11 10.55 24.26 2.86
N TRP A 12 9.26 23.90 2.88
CA TRP A 12 8.24 24.54 3.73
C TRP A 12 8.62 24.61 5.21
N HIS A 13 9.37 23.63 5.69
CA HIS A 13 9.81 23.54 7.08
C HIS A 13 10.98 24.47 7.44
N GLN A 14 11.57 25.17 6.46
CA GLN A 14 12.66 26.14 6.65
C GLN A 14 12.18 27.59 6.54
N LEU A 15 10.92 27.82 6.15
CA LEU A 15 10.36 29.15 5.99
C LEU A 15 9.87 29.70 7.32
N GLU A 16 10.09 31.00 7.53
CA GLU A 16 9.54 31.70 8.69
C GLU A 16 8.01 31.79 8.59
N THR A 17 7.34 31.85 9.74
CA THR A 17 5.86 31.82 9.80
C THR A 17 5.24 32.95 8.97
N THR A 18 5.83 34.14 9.00
CA THR A 18 5.39 35.32 8.23
C THR A 18 5.54 35.11 6.72
N GLU A 19 6.61 34.45 6.28
CA GLU A 19 6.86 34.14 4.87
C GLU A 19 5.85 33.11 4.36
N VAL A 20 5.57 32.07 5.15
CA VAL A 20 4.57 31.04 4.82
C VAL A 20 3.18 31.66 4.65
N VAL A 21 2.80 32.57 5.54
CA VAL A 21 1.49 33.24 5.53
C VAL A 21 1.33 34.14 4.31
N GLN A 22 2.38 34.88 3.95
CA GLN A 22 2.40 35.68 2.71
C GLN A 22 2.34 34.78 1.46
N LEU A 23 3.13 33.71 1.43
CA LEU A 23 3.20 32.80 0.29
C LEU A 23 1.85 32.08 0.06
N LEU A 24 1.22 31.64 1.14
CA LEU A 24 -0.11 31.01 1.13
C LEU A 24 -1.25 32.03 1.05
N LYS A 25 -0.97 33.34 1.05
CA LYS A 25 -1.97 34.42 1.06
C LYS A 25 -3.08 34.18 2.10
N SER A 26 -2.68 33.77 3.29
CA SER A 26 -3.57 33.47 4.42
C SER A 26 -3.49 34.57 5.47
N ASP A 27 -4.46 34.61 6.37
CA ASP A 27 -4.41 35.45 7.58
C ASP A 27 -4.06 34.57 8.80
N CYS A 28 -3.14 35.02 9.66
CA CYS A 28 -2.75 34.28 10.87
C CYS A 28 -3.84 34.20 11.94
N GLN A 29 -4.69 35.22 12.03
CA GLN A 29 -5.73 35.33 13.07
C GLN A 29 -7.09 34.83 12.58
N ARG A 30 -7.40 35.06 11.30
CA ARG A 30 -8.72 34.78 10.70
C ARG A 30 -8.72 33.59 9.76
N GLY A 31 -7.56 33.11 9.32
CA GLY A 31 -7.44 32.01 8.36
C GLY A 31 -7.88 32.41 6.95
N LEU A 32 -8.38 31.43 6.18
CA LEU A 32 -8.87 31.63 4.81
C LEU A 32 -10.36 32.00 4.80
N SER A 33 -10.77 32.81 3.83
CA SER A 33 -12.19 33.07 3.59
C SER A 33 -12.89 31.83 3.00
N GLY A 34 -14.20 31.69 3.23
CA GLY A 34 -14.97 30.58 2.67
C GLY A 34 -14.88 30.48 1.14
N ALA A 35 -14.84 31.61 0.44
CA ALA A 35 -14.65 31.66 -1.01
C ALA A 35 -13.28 31.09 -1.44
N GLU A 36 -12.22 31.41 -0.68
CA GLU A 36 -10.87 30.91 -0.95
C GLU A 36 -10.75 29.42 -0.65
N VAL A 37 -11.41 28.94 0.41
CA VAL A 37 -11.49 27.51 0.73
C VAL A 37 -12.14 26.74 -0.43
N THR A 38 -13.30 27.19 -0.92
CA THR A 38 -13.99 26.55 -2.05
C THR A 38 -13.12 26.57 -3.31
N ARG A 39 -12.47 27.70 -3.60
CA ARG A 39 -11.56 27.80 -4.76
C ARG A 39 -10.40 26.81 -4.64
N ARG A 40 -9.79 26.69 -3.47
CA ARG A 40 -8.69 25.72 -3.23
C ARG A 40 -9.16 24.28 -3.31
N GLN A 41 -10.34 23.96 -2.80
CA GLN A 41 -10.90 22.60 -2.92
C GLN A 41 -11.18 22.23 -4.39
N GLN A 42 -11.60 23.18 -5.23
CA GLN A 42 -11.75 22.94 -6.67
C GLN A 42 -10.41 22.71 -7.38
N GLN A 43 -9.35 23.39 -6.93
CA GLN A 43 -8.02 23.30 -7.54
C GLN A 43 -7.22 22.08 -7.06
N TYR A 44 -7.22 21.80 -5.76
CA TYR A 44 -6.37 20.79 -5.13
C TYR A 44 -7.14 19.53 -4.72
N GLY A 45 -8.47 19.57 -4.75
CA GLY A 45 -9.31 18.52 -4.19
C GLY A 45 -9.43 18.61 -2.67
N LEU A 46 -10.19 17.66 -2.12
CA LEU A 46 -10.27 17.48 -0.67
C LEU A 46 -8.97 16.84 -0.15
N ASN A 47 -8.52 17.26 1.03
CA ASN A 47 -7.37 16.66 1.71
C ASN A 47 -7.75 15.30 2.33
N ILE A 48 -8.13 14.35 1.47
CA ILE A 48 -8.53 13.00 1.85
C ILE A 48 -7.60 12.06 1.10
N VAL A 49 -6.93 11.19 1.86
CA VAL A 49 -6.17 10.10 1.28
C VAL A 49 -7.17 9.12 0.68
N SER A 50 -7.19 9.03 -0.65
CA SER A 50 -8.04 8.06 -1.35
C SER A 50 -7.74 6.66 -0.82
N ALA A 51 -8.73 6.03 -0.19
CA ALA A 51 -8.64 4.63 0.16
C ALA A 51 -8.50 3.86 -1.15
N ARG A 52 -7.30 3.32 -1.43
CA ARG A 52 -7.15 2.32 -2.49
C ARG A 52 -8.12 1.21 -2.15
N GLY A 53 -9.04 0.90 -3.06
CA GLY A 53 -9.98 -0.20 -2.90
C GLY A 53 -9.24 -1.42 -2.37
N GLY A 54 -9.74 -1.98 -1.28
CA GLY A 54 -9.07 -3.08 -0.60
C GLY A 54 -8.79 -4.23 -1.55
N THR A 55 -7.64 -4.87 -1.42
CA THR A 55 -7.32 -6.08 -2.18
C THR A 55 -8.38 -7.15 -1.85
N PRO A 56 -9.07 -7.73 -2.85
CA PRO A 56 -10.13 -8.68 -2.58
C PRO A 56 -9.59 -9.92 -1.85
N ALA A 57 -10.42 -10.51 -0.98
CA ALA A 57 -10.04 -11.60 -0.09
C ALA A 57 -9.34 -12.77 -0.82
N TRP A 58 -9.92 -13.25 -1.92
CA TRP A 58 -9.34 -14.33 -2.72
C TRP A 58 -7.95 -13.98 -3.28
N LYS A 59 -7.69 -12.71 -3.60
CA LYS A 59 -6.39 -12.26 -4.11
C LYS A 59 -5.35 -12.20 -2.98
N ARG A 60 -5.76 -11.84 -1.76
CA ARG A 60 -4.89 -11.92 -0.57
C ARG A 60 -4.51 -13.37 -0.25
N PHE A 61 -5.46 -14.30 -0.38
CA PHE A 61 -5.20 -15.73 -0.22
C PHE A 61 -4.22 -16.27 -1.27
N LEU A 62 -4.44 -15.96 -2.56
CA LEU A 62 -3.53 -16.38 -3.64
C LEU A 62 -2.13 -15.77 -3.52
N GLN A 63 -2.01 -14.56 -2.95
CA GLN A 63 -0.70 -13.95 -2.71
C GLN A 63 0.16 -14.75 -1.72
N GLN A 64 -0.43 -15.58 -0.85
CA GLN A 64 0.35 -16.44 0.05
C GLN A 64 1.12 -17.53 -0.71
N PHE A 65 0.64 -17.93 -1.89
CA PHE A 65 1.35 -18.88 -2.74
C PHE A 65 2.52 -18.26 -3.50
N ASN A 66 2.67 -16.93 -3.52
CA ASN A 66 3.78 -16.24 -4.19
C ASN A 66 5.08 -16.21 -3.37
N GLN A 67 5.18 -17.04 -2.33
CA GLN A 67 6.40 -17.15 -1.53
C GLN A 67 7.26 -18.30 -2.06
N PRO A 68 8.58 -18.10 -2.24
CA PRO A 68 9.49 -19.16 -2.70
C PRO A 68 9.38 -20.46 -1.90
N LEU A 69 9.15 -20.36 -0.59
CA LEU A 69 8.99 -21.51 0.30
C LEU A 69 7.71 -22.29 0.02
N VAL A 70 6.58 -21.62 -0.28
CA VAL A 70 5.32 -22.30 -0.60
C VAL A 70 5.44 -23.06 -1.92
N TYR A 71 6.11 -22.50 -2.93
CA TYR A 71 6.40 -23.22 -4.16
C TYR A 71 7.22 -24.49 -3.93
N LEU A 72 8.22 -24.42 -3.04
CA LEU A 72 9.03 -25.58 -2.68
C LEU A 72 8.21 -26.69 -2.01
N LEU A 73 7.32 -26.31 -1.08
CA LEU A 73 6.44 -27.28 -0.39
C LEU A 73 5.39 -27.89 -1.32
N VAL A 74 4.80 -27.09 -2.22
CA VAL A 74 3.85 -27.60 -3.23
C VAL A 74 4.57 -28.58 -4.16
N ALA A 75 5.77 -28.25 -4.64
CA ALA A 75 6.57 -29.15 -5.46
C ALA A 75 6.91 -30.45 -4.73
N ALA A 76 7.35 -30.36 -3.47
CA ALA A 76 7.62 -31.53 -2.63
C ALA A 76 6.37 -32.40 -2.44
N SER A 77 5.23 -31.81 -2.08
CA SER A 77 3.96 -32.52 -1.92
C SER A 77 3.54 -33.26 -3.20
N VAL A 78 3.72 -32.64 -4.37
CA VAL A 78 3.44 -33.25 -5.68
C VAL A 78 4.38 -34.43 -5.95
N ILE A 79 5.69 -34.27 -5.73
CA ILE A 79 6.67 -35.34 -5.93
C ILE A 79 6.38 -36.53 -5.00
N THR A 80 6.15 -36.27 -3.72
CA THR A 80 5.79 -37.28 -2.72
C THR A 80 4.48 -38.00 -3.05
N ALA A 81 3.48 -37.28 -3.61
CA ALA A 81 2.25 -37.91 -4.09
C ALA A 81 2.51 -38.86 -5.27
N PHE A 82 3.37 -38.49 -6.22
CA PHE A 82 3.76 -39.37 -7.32
C PHE A 82 4.47 -40.65 -6.84
N LEU A 83 5.22 -40.55 -5.74
CA LEU A 83 5.85 -41.70 -5.06
C LEU A 83 4.85 -42.58 -4.29
N HIS A 84 3.54 -42.28 -4.34
CA HIS A 84 2.47 -42.96 -3.59
C HIS A 84 2.62 -42.86 -2.06
N GLU A 85 3.41 -41.90 -1.58
CA GLU A 85 3.55 -41.57 -0.16
C GLU A 85 2.40 -40.63 0.28
N TRP A 86 1.17 -41.16 0.27
CA TRP A 86 -0.04 -40.37 0.52
C TRP A 86 -0.05 -39.68 1.90
N VAL A 87 0.52 -40.33 2.91
CA VAL A 87 0.62 -39.78 4.27
C VAL A 87 1.54 -38.56 4.29
N ASP A 88 2.74 -38.69 3.75
CA ASP A 88 3.74 -37.62 3.76
C ASP A 88 3.32 -36.45 2.86
N SER A 89 2.78 -36.74 1.67
CA SER A 89 2.23 -35.71 0.80
C SER A 89 1.08 -34.94 1.49
N GLY A 90 0.22 -35.67 2.21
CA GLY A 90 -0.87 -35.08 2.99
C GLY A 90 -0.39 -34.16 4.12
N VAL A 91 0.68 -34.55 4.83
CA VAL A 91 1.29 -33.71 5.88
C VAL A 91 1.86 -32.42 5.28
N ILE A 92 2.65 -32.53 4.20
CA ILE A 92 3.25 -31.36 3.54
C ILE A 92 2.16 -30.43 3.01
N PHE A 93 1.12 -30.99 2.36
CA PHE A 93 0.00 -30.21 1.86
C PHE A 93 -0.79 -29.53 2.99
N GLY A 94 -1.00 -30.24 4.11
CA GLY A 94 -1.64 -29.69 5.30
C GLY A 94 -0.91 -28.48 5.87
N VAL A 95 0.42 -28.52 5.94
CA VAL A 95 1.24 -27.37 6.38
C VAL A 95 1.07 -26.18 5.45
N VAL A 96 1.07 -26.39 4.13
CA VAL A 96 0.82 -25.31 3.15
C VAL A 96 -0.56 -24.70 3.34
N LEU A 97 -1.59 -25.53 3.55
CA LEU A 97 -2.97 -25.07 3.74
C LEU A 97 -3.13 -24.25 5.03
N VAL A 98 -2.54 -24.71 6.14
CA VAL A 98 -2.54 -23.97 7.41
C VAL A 98 -1.82 -22.63 7.26
N ASN A 99 -0.66 -22.61 6.60
CA ASN A 99 0.07 -21.36 6.34
C ASN A 99 -0.75 -20.38 5.49
N ALA A 100 -1.43 -20.87 4.44
CA ALA A 100 -2.29 -20.05 3.61
C ALA A 100 -3.51 -19.48 4.38
N ILE A 101 -4.09 -20.25 5.30
CA ILE A 101 -5.19 -19.79 6.17
C ILE A 101 -4.70 -18.74 7.16
N ILE A 102 -3.60 -18.99 7.87
CA ILE A 102 -3.03 -18.04 8.84
C ILE A 102 -2.64 -16.74 8.16
N GLY A 103 -2.04 -16.80 6.96
CA GLY A 103 -1.68 -15.59 6.21
C GLY A 103 -2.87 -14.87 5.58
N PHE A 104 -4.03 -15.51 5.48
CA PHE A 104 -5.24 -14.92 4.93
C PHE A 104 -6.06 -14.15 5.97
N ILE A 105 -6.19 -14.71 7.19
CA ILE A 105 -6.87 -14.09 8.35
C ILE A 105 -6.08 -12.85 8.79
#